data_AF-A0A447S461-F1
#
_entry.id   AF-A0A447S461-F1
#
_cell.length_a   1.000
_cell.length_b   1.000
_cell.length_c   1.000
_cell.angle_alpha   90.00
_cell.angle_beta   90.00
_cell.angle_gamma   90.00
#
_symmetry.space_group_name_H-M   'P 1'
#
loop_
_entity.id
_entity.type
_entity.pdbx_description
1 polymer ?
#
loop_
_entity_poly.entity_id
_entity_poly.type
_entity_poly.pdbx_seq_one_letter_code
_entity_poly.pdbx_strand_id
1 'polypeptide(L)'
;MSPDGLVYTIKLHSGVKFQDGTDFNAEAVKANLDRASNPDNHLKRYNLYKNIASTEAVDPTTVKITLKQPFSAFINILAHPATAMISPRR
;
A
#
# COMPACT_ATOMS: atom_id res chain seq x y z
N MET A 1 -1.40 -0.48 -14.37
CA MET A 1 -2.57 -1.30 -14.03
C MET A 1 -2.67 -2.40 -15.07
N SER A 2 -2.96 -3.63 -14.67
CA SER A 2 -3.22 -4.74 -15.60
C SER A 2 -4.52 -4.52 -16.38
N PRO A 3 -4.71 -5.18 -17.55
CA PRO A 3 -5.91 -5.02 -18.37
C PRO A 3 -7.23 -5.38 -17.66
N ASP A 4 -7.19 -6.34 -16.73
CA ASP A 4 -8.33 -6.76 -15.91
C ASP A 4 -8.63 -5.82 -14.73
N GLY A 5 -7.81 -4.79 -14.51
CA GLY A 5 -7.98 -3.80 -13.44
C GLY A 5 -7.70 -4.33 -12.03
N LEU A 6 -7.09 -5.52 -11.90
CA LEU A 6 -6.82 -6.16 -10.62
C LEU A 6 -5.42 -5.86 -10.06
N VAL A 7 -4.42 -5.66 -10.92
CA VAL A 7 -3.01 -5.54 -10.51
C VAL A 7 -2.50 -4.12 -10.75
N TYR A 8 -1.94 -3.54 -9.69
CA TYR A 8 -1.29 -2.23 -9.71
C TYR A 8 0.18 -2.39 -9.35
N THR A 9 1.07 -2.12 -10.30
CA THR A 9 2.51 -2.06 -10.08
C THR A 9 2.93 -0.59 -9.93
N ILE A 10 3.47 -0.25 -8.77
CA ILE A 10 3.87 1.11 -8.39
C ILE A 10 5.38 1.15 -8.24
N LYS A 11 6.01 2.13 -8.89
CA LYS A 11 7.44 2.45 -8.71
C LYS A 11 7.60 3.54 -7.66
N LEU A 12 8.48 3.30 -6.71
CA LEU A 12 8.80 4.22 -5.61
C LEU A 12 10.02 5.06 -5.97
N HIS A 13 10.06 6.29 -5.43
CA HIS A 13 11.26 7.09 -5.46
C HIS A 13 12.30 6.52 -4.50
N SER A 14 13.55 6.43 -4.96
CA SER A 14 14.69 6.01 -4.14
C SER A 14 15.22 7.17 -3.28
N GLY A 15 15.93 6.82 -2.20
CA GLY A 15 16.60 7.79 -1.33
C GLY A 15 15.68 8.55 -0.36
N VAL A 16 14.38 8.24 -0.35
CA VAL A 16 13.42 8.82 0.60
C VAL A 16 13.60 8.17 1.98
N LYS A 17 13.59 8.99 3.03
CA LYS A 17 13.72 8.55 4.42
C LYS A 17 12.51 8.98 5.24
N PHE A 18 12.15 8.16 6.21
CA PHE A 18 11.25 8.55 7.29
C PHE A 18 11.95 9.51 8.26
N GLN A 19 11.16 10.17 9.11
CA GLN A 19 11.67 11.13 10.10
C GLN A 19 12.60 10.50 11.15
N ASP A 20 12.50 9.18 11.36
CA ASP A 20 13.38 8.41 12.23
C ASP A 20 14.71 7.97 11.55
N GLY A 21 14.93 8.39 10.30
CA GLY A 21 16.12 8.08 9.51
C GLY A 21 16.10 6.75 8.75
N THR A 22 15.08 5.91 8.96
CA THR A 22 14.91 4.65 8.22
C THR A 22 14.48 4.90 6.78
N ASP A 23 14.77 3.95 5.89
CA ASP A 23 14.46 4.08 4.46
C ASP A 23 12.97 3.86 4.18
N PHE A 24 12.41 4.70 3.32
CA PHE A 24 11.12 4.43 2.69
C PHE A 24 11.34 3.53 1.46
N ASN A 25 10.76 2.34 1.50
CA ASN A 25 10.90 1.32 0.46
C ASN A 25 9.62 0.48 0.31
N ALA A 26 9.66 -0.50 -0.60
CA ALA A 26 8.51 -1.35 -0.90
C ALA A 26 8.01 -2.16 0.31
N GLU A 27 8.91 -2.59 1.20
CA GLU A 27 8.54 -3.29 2.44
C GLU A 27 7.77 -2.38 3.40
N ALA A 28 8.15 -1.11 3.49
CA ALA A 28 7.41 -0.14 4.30
C ALA A 28 6.00 0.11 3.76
N VAL A 29 5.83 0.19 2.43
CA VAL A 29 4.51 0.29 1.80
C VAL A 29 3.67 -0.95 2.09
N LYS A 30 4.27 -2.14 1.92
CA LYS A 30 3.63 -3.42 2.21
C LYS A 30 3.14 -3.48 3.67
N ALA A 31 4.00 -3.17 4.64
CA ALA A 31 3.63 -3.18 6.05
C ALA A 31 2.44 -2.26 6.36
N ASN A 32 2.39 -1.06 5.76
CA ASN A 32 1.28 -0.13 5.96
C ASN A 32 -0.02 -0.64 5.34
N LEU A 33 0.02 -1.13 4.10
CA LEU A 33 -1.18 -1.61 3.40
C LEU A 33 -1.71 -2.92 4.00
N ASP A 34 -0.83 -3.84 4.41
CA ASP A 34 -1.23 -5.07 5.10
C ASP A 34 -1.89 -4.77 6.45
N ARG A 35 -1.35 -3.81 7.20
CA ARG A 35 -2.00 -3.32 8.43
C ARG A 35 -3.37 -2.73 8.14
N ALA A 36 -3.49 -1.94 7.08
CA ALA A 36 -4.72 -1.24 6.71
C ALA A 36 -5.83 -2.19 6.20
N SER A 37 -5.44 -3.26 5.52
CA SER A 37 -6.34 -4.27 4.93
C SER A 37 -6.59 -5.49 5.84
N ASN A 38 -5.98 -5.55 7.02
CA ASN A 38 -6.26 -6.60 8.00
C ASN A 38 -7.51 -6.23 8.85
N PRO A 39 -8.61 -7.03 8.78
CA PRO A 39 -9.84 -6.76 9.54
C PRO A 39 -9.65 -6.84 11.07
N ASP A 40 -8.69 -7.63 11.55
CA ASP A 40 -8.44 -7.85 12.98
C ASP A 40 -7.86 -6.60 13.67
N ASN A 41 -7.35 -5.63 12.89
CA ASN A 41 -6.85 -4.37 13.41
C ASN A 41 -7.97 -3.36 13.73
N HIS A 42 -9.22 -3.64 13.35
CA HIS A 42 -10.40 -2.81 13.65
C HIS A 42 -10.23 -1.31 13.32
N LEU A 43 -9.48 -1.00 12.26
CA LEU A 43 -9.21 0.37 11.86
C LEU A 43 -10.48 1.06 11.32
N LYS A 44 -10.76 2.28 11.77
CA LYS A 44 -11.95 3.07 11.37
C LYS A 44 -12.10 3.25 9.84
N ARG A 45 -10.99 3.16 9.10
CA ARG A 45 -10.94 3.33 7.63
C ARG A 45 -10.69 2.02 6.87
N TYR A 46 -10.80 0.86 7.52
CA TYR A 46 -10.64 -0.47 6.91
C TYR A 46 -11.41 -0.63 5.58
N ASN A 47 -12.61 -0.06 5.49
CA ASN A 47 -13.45 -0.15 4.29
C ASN A 47 -12.81 0.42 3.01
N LEU A 48 -11.81 1.31 3.13
CA LEU A 48 -11.04 1.80 1.98
C LEU A 48 -10.07 0.72 1.44
N TYR A 49 -9.61 -0.19 2.29
CA TYR A 49 -8.53 -1.14 1.97
C TYR A 49 -8.98 -2.59 1.88
N LYS A 50 -10.22 -2.92 2.29
CA LYS A 50 -10.77 -4.29 2.30
C LYS A 50 -10.73 -5.02 0.96
N ASN A 51 -10.68 -4.26 -0.15
CA ASN A 51 -10.60 -4.80 -1.51
C ASN A 51 -9.17 -5.17 -1.92
N ILE A 52 -8.15 -4.84 -1.13
CA ILE A 52 -6.78 -5.32 -1.34
C ILE A 52 -6.75 -6.82 -0.99
N ALA A 53 -6.34 -7.64 -1.94
CA ALA A 53 -6.11 -9.08 -1.76
C ALA A 53 -4.70 -9.33 -1.23
N SER A 54 -3.70 -8.69 -1.83
CA SER A 54 -2.30 -8.80 -1.42
C SER A 54 -1.50 -7.55 -1.76
N THR A 55 -0.44 -7.32 -0.98
CA THR A 55 0.62 -6.37 -1.29
C THR A 55 1.96 -7.11 -1.28
N GLU A 56 2.72 -6.99 -2.36
CA GLU A 56 4.01 -7.63 -2.55
C GLU A 56 5.09 -6.56 -2.79
N ALA A 57 6.18 -6.63 -2.03
CA ALA A 57 7.41 -5.90 -2.33
C ALA A 57 8.22 -6.74 -3.32
N VAL A 58 8.16 -6.39 -4.61
CA VAL A 58 8.81 -7.15 -5.69
C VAL A 58 10.32 -6.91 -5.67
N ASP A 59 10.70 -5.67 -5.42
CA ASP A 59 12.07 -5.20 -5.20
C ASP A 59 12.01 -3.94 -4.31
N PRO A 60 13.13 -3.38 -3.82
CA PRO A 60 13.12 -2.24 -2.89
C PRO A 60 12.32 -1.01 -3.36
N THR A 61 12.11 -0.86 -4.67
CA THR A 61 11.43 0.29 -5.28
C THR A 61 10.17 -0.09 -6.06
N THR A 62 9.69 -1.33 -5.94
CA THR A 62 8.54 -1.81 -6.70
C THR A 62 7.55 -2.53 -5.80
N VAL A 63 6.33 -1.99 -5.76
CA VAL A 63 5.21 -2.58 -5.03
C VAL A 63 4.20 -3.10 -6.04
N LYS A 64 3.75 -4.34 -5.87
CA LYS A 64 2.63 -4.92 -6.62
C LYS A 64 1.45 -5.10 -5.66
N ILE A 65 0.33 -4.47 -5.99
CA ILE A 65 -0.92 -4.57 -5.24
C ILE A 65 -1.92 -5.33 -6.10
N THR A 66 -2.51 -6.38 -5.53
CA THR A 66 -3.58 -7.16 -6.18
C THR A 66 -4.89 -6.89 -5.46
N LEU A 67 -5.94 -6.58 -6.21
CA LEU A 67 -7.29 -6.37 -5.70
C LEU A 67 -8.12 -7.66 -5.78
N LYS A 68 -9.13 -7.78 -4.91
CA LYS A 68 -10.12 -8.89 -4.95
C LYS A 68 -11.11 -8.71 -6.10
N GLN A 69 -11.45 -7.47 -6.41
CA GLN A 69 -12.35 -7.08 -7.51
C GLN A 69 -11.83 -5.80 -8.19
N PRO A 70 -12.06 -5.62 -9.50
CA PRO A 70 -11.61 -4.42 -10.21
C PRO A 70 -12.26 -3.17 -9.61
N PHE A 71 -11.46 -2.12 -9.40
CA PHE A 71 -11.95 -0.86 -8.85
C PHE A 71 -11.16 0.31 -9.42
N SER A 72 -11.74 1.02 -10.38
CA SER A 72 -11.09 2.14 -11.10
C SER A 72 -10.69 3.30 -10.19
N ALA A 73 -11.43 3.52 -9.11
CA ALA A 73 -11.14 4.56 -8.13
C ALA A 73 -10.07 4.15 -7.09
N PHE A 74 -9.42 2.99 -7.22
CA PHE A 74 -8.38 2.56 -6.28
C PHE A 74 -7.21 3.56 -6.21
N ILE A 75 -6.84 4.18 -7.32
CA ILE A 75 -5.80 5.21 -7.33
C ILE A 75 -6.17 6.43 -6.46
N ASN A 76 -7.46 6.78 -6.38
CA ASN A 76 -7.93 7.85 -5.50
C ASN A 76 -7.84 7.45 -4.02
N ILE A 77 -8.00 6.16 -3.70
CA ILE A 77 -7.77 5.66 -2.35
C ILE A 77 -6.29 5.80 -1.96
N LEU A 78 -5.37 5.53 -2.90
CA LEU A 78 -3.94 5.72 -2.65
C LEU A 78 -3.56 7.20 -2.42
N ALA A 79 -4.29 8.13 -3.05
CA ALA A 79 -4.12 9.58 -2.83
C ALA A 79 -4.87 10.13 -1.60
N HIS A 80 -5.73 9.32 -0.96
CA HIS A 80 -6.53 9.76 0.18
C HIS A 80 -5.64 10.00 1.42
N PRO A 81 -5.88 11.04 2.24
CA PRO A 81 -5.04 11.37 3.40
C PRO A 81 -4.96 10.28 4.48
N ALA A 82 -5.88 9.32 4.48
CA ALA A 82 -5.82 8.15 5.35
C ALA A 82 -4.74 7.13 4.93
N THR A 83 -4.28 7.16 3.68
CA THR A 83 -3.26 6.27 3.12
C THR A 83 -1.87 6.88 3.32
N ALA A 84 -1.57 7.26 4.56
CA ALA A 84 -0.25 7.76 4.93
C ALA A 84 0.73 6.60 5.08
N MET A 85 1.98 6.81 4.66
CA MET A 85 3.07 5.86 4.88
C MET A 85 3.72 6.18 6.22
N ILE A 86 3.48 5.34 7.22
CA ILE A 86 4.04 5.47 8.56
C ILE A 86 5.31 4.61 8.64
N SER A 87 6.34 5.09 9.34
CA SER A 87 7.54 4.27 9.59
C SER A 87 7.12 2.93 10.25
N PRO A 88 7.51 1.77 9.71
CA PRO A 88 7.21 0.48 10.31
C PRO A 88 7.98 0.22 11.62
N ARG A 89 9.05 0.99 11.86
CA ARG A 89 9.85 0.86 13.07
C ARG A 89 9.01 1.34 14.27
N ARG A 90 8.95 0.49 15.30
CA ARG A 90 8.41 0.86 16.62
C ARG A 90 9.50 1.47 17.48
#